data_AF-A0A656GJ34-F1
#
_entry.id   AF-A0A656GJ34-F1
#
_cell.length_a   1.000
_cell.length_b   1.000
_cell.length_c   1.000
_cell.angle_alpha   90.00
_cell.angle_beta   90.00
_cell.angle_gamma   90.00
#
_symmetry.space_group_name_H-M   'P 1'
#
loop_
_entity.id
_entity.type
_entity.pdbx_description
1 polymer ?
#
loop_
_entity_poly.entity_id
_entity_poly.type
_entity_poly.pdbx_seq_one_letter_code
_entity_poly.pdbx_strand_id
1 'polypeptide(L)' 'GQPRLIGADASHAWVSVFCPASGWVDFDPTNNVQPALEHISLAWGRDFSDVSPLRGVILGGGTHDPDVRVTVMPVSA' A
#
# COMPACT_ATOMS: atom_id res chain seq x y z
N GLY A 1 -18.56 6.88 18.25
CA GLY A 1 -17.17 6.42 18.10
C GLY A 1 -17.13 5.53 16.90
N GLN A 2 -16.39 5.92 15.87
CA GLN A 2 -16.32 5.14 14.63
C GLN A 2 -15.65 3.78 14.93
N PRO A 3 -16.10 2.69 14.29
CA PRO A 3 -15.47 1.37 14.42
C PRO A 3 -13.99 1.40 14.02
N ARG A 4 -13.20 0.50 14.61
CA ARG A 4 -11.79 0.31 14.23
C ARG A 4 -11.74 -0.16 12.78
N LEU A 5 -10.99 0.53 11.92
CA LEU A 5 -10.72 0.06 10.56
C LEU A 5 -9.81 -1.18 10.66
N ILE A 6 -10.42 -2.36 10.56
CA ILE A 6 -9.73 -3.65 10.52
C ILE A 6 -9.80 -4.12 9.07
N GLY A 7 -8.67 -4.08 8.35
CA GLY A 7 -8.56 -4.58 6.98
C GLY A 7 -9.11 -3.64 5.90
N ALA A 8 -8.47 -2.48 5.66
CA ALA A 8 -8.59 -1.86 4.33
C ALA A 8 -7.94 -2.82 3.32
N ASP A 9 -8.78 -3.38 2.45
CA ASP A 9 -8.69 -4.70 1.83
C ASP A 9 -7.52 -4.85 0.83
N ALA A 10 -6.72 -5.91 0.99
CA ALA A 10 -5.54 -6.27 0.20
C ALA A 10 -4.40 -5.22 0.11
N SER A 11 -3.21 -5.66 -0.30
CA SER A 11 -2.13 -4.73 -0.66
C SER A 11 -2.57 -3.88 -1.86
N HIS A 12 -2.69 -2.57 -1.67
CA HIS A 12 -2.98 -1.63 -2.75
C HIS A 12 -1.69 -0.98 -3.27
N ALA A 13 -1.70 -0.55 -4.52
CA ALA A 13 -0.59 0.16 -5.14
C ALA A 13 -1.11 1.41 -5.87
N TRP A 14 -0.33 2.49 -5.78
CA TRP A 14 -0.59 3.75 -6.45
C TRP A 14 0.69 4.27 -7.12
N VAL A 15 0.60 5.40 -7.79
CA VAL A 15 1.75 6.03 -8.46
C VAL A 15 2.11 7.36 -7.82
N SER A 16 3.40 7.68 -7.82
CA SER A 16 3.91 8.98 -7.38
C SER A 16 4.58 9.67 -8.56
N VAL A 17 4.35 10.98 -8.71
CA VAL A 17 4.98 11.81 -9.75
C VAL A 17 5.82 12.89 -9.09
N PHE A 18 7.07 13.04 -9.51
CA PHE A 18 7.92 14.13 -9.04
C PHE A 18 7.60 15.43 -9.79
N CYS A 19 7.11 16.40 -9.04
CA CYS A 19 6.83 17.76 -9.50
C CYS A 19 7.93 18.69 -8.96
N PRO A 20 8.71 19.40 -9.80
CA PRO A 20 9.86 20.19 -9.34
C PRO A 20 9.56 21.20 -8.22
N ALA A 21 8.36 21.77 -8.18
CA ALA A 21 7.95 22.74 -7.17
C ALA A 21 7.31 22.11 -5.90
N SER A 22 6.84 20.87 -5.99
CA SER A 22 6.00 20.24 -4.95
C SER A 22 6.57 18.93 -4.40
N GLY A 23 7.67 18.45 -4.97
CA GLY A 23 8.22 17.14 -4.64
C GLY A 23 7.37 16.00 -5.22
N TRP A 24 7.37 14.86 -4.53
CA TRP A 24 6.57 13.69 -4.93
C TRP A 24 5.09 13.89 -4.59
N VAL A 25 4.24 13.64 -5.56
CA VAL A 25 2.78 13.75 -5.43
C VAL A 25 2.15 12.40 -5.76
N ASP A 26 1.37 11.87 -4.82
CA ASP A 26 0.72 10.57 -4.92
C ASP A 26 -0.65 10.66 -5.60
N PHE A 27 -0.97 9.66 -6.43
CA PHE A 27 -2.22 9.53 -7.15
C PHE A 27 -2.68 8.07 -7.20
N ASP A 28 -3.93 7.83 -6.83
CA ASP A 28 -4.61 6.54 -6.99
C ASP A 28 -5.62 6.63 -8.15
N PRO A 29 -5.23 6.21 -9.37
CA PRO A 29 -6.12 6.25 -10.52
C PRO A 29 -7.21 5.17 -10.47
N THR A 30 -7.05 4.12 -9.67
CA THR A 30 -8.03 3.03 -9.55
C THR A 30 -9.29 3.52 -8.84
N ASN A 31 -9.08 4.29 -7.77
CA ASN A 31 -10.19 4.83 -6.97
C ASN A 31 -10.49 6.31 -7.27
N ASN A 32 -9.72 6.95 -8.16
CA ASN A 32 -9.82 8.37 -8.50
C ASN A 32 -9.72 9.27 -7.25
N VAL A 33 -8.73 8.98 -6.40
CA VAL A 33 -8.46 9.71 -5.16
C VAL A 33 -6.97 10.00 -5.02
N GLN A 34 -6.63 10.92 -4.11
CA GLN A 34 -5.27 11.06 -3.64
C GLN A 34 -5.08 10.18 -2.39
N PRO A 35 -4.04 9.32 -2.35
CA PRO A 35 -3.69 8.58 -1.14
C PRO A 35 -3.53 9.52 0.07
N ALA A 36 -4.14 9.11 1.18
CA ALA A 36 -4.20 9.91 2.40
C ALA A 36 -3.81 9.05 3.61
N LEU A 37 -4.22 9.45 4.82
CA LEU A 37 -3.82 8.81 6.09
C LEU A 37 -4.23 7.32 6.20
N GLU A 38 -5.18 6.88 5.39
CA GLU A 38 -5.61 5.47 5.31
C GLU A 38 -4.77 4.62 4.34
N HIS A 39 -3.87 5.24 3.59
CA HIS A 39 -2.93 4.56 2.68
C HIS A 39 -1.52 4.61 3.29
N ILE A 40 -1.04 3.45 3.76
CA ILE A 40 0.28 3.34 4.37
C ILE A 40 1.28 2.83 3.33
N SER A 41 2.29 3.63 3.02
CA SER A 41 3.38 3.22 2.13
C SER A 41 4.20 2.10 2.77
N LEU A 42 4.21 0.91 2.17
CA LEU A 42 5.04 -0.22 2.62
C LEU A 42 6.35 -0.35 1.83
N ALA A 43 6.33 0.02 0.55
CA ALA A 43 7.48 -0.02 -0.36
C ALA A 43 7.33 1.00 -1.48
N TRP A 44 8.44 1.36 -2.13
CA TRP A 44 8.45 2.28 -3.27
C TRP A 44 9.53 1.86 -4.27
N GLY A 45 9.18 1.89 -5.56
CA GLY A 45 10.02 1.43 -6.65
C GLY A 45 9.49 1.89 -7.99
N ARG A 46 10.21 1.57 -9.07
CA ARG A 46 9.87 2.03 -10.42
C ARG A 46 8.66 1.30 -10.99
N ASP A 47 8.54 0.02 -10.66
CA ASP A 47 7.42 -0.83 -11.06
C ASP A 47 7.14 -1.91 -10.01
N PHE A 48 6.13 -2.75 -10.28
CA PHE A 48 5.68 -3.79 -9.36
C PHE A 48 6.80 -4.77 -8.95
N SER A 49 7.82 -4.99 -9.79
CA SER A 49 8.88 -5.95 -9.49
C SER A 49 9.82 -5.49 -8.37
N ASP A 50 9.94 -4.18 -8.16
CA ASP A 50 10.73 -3.58 -7.08
C ASP A 50 10.01 -3.65 -5.73
N VAL A 51 8.68 -3.76 -5.74
CA VAL A 51 7.81 -3.64 -4.55
C VAL A 51 6.95 -4.86 -4.30
N SER A 52 7.17 -5.94 -5.05
CA SER A 52 6.35 -7.15 -4.96
C SER A 52 6.47 -7.77 -3.56
N PRO A 53 5.35 -7.98 -2.83
CA PRO A 53 5.39 -8.56 -1.49
C PRO A 53 5.99 -9.97 -1.42
N LEU A 54 5.96 -10.70 -2.54
CA LEU A 54 6.47 -12.06 -2.66
C LEU A 54 7.19 -12.22 -4.01
N ARG A 55 8.51 -12.43 -3.97
CA ARG A 55 9.36 -12.59 -5.16
C ARG A 55 10.35 -13.73 -4.97
N GLY A 56 10.52 -14.58 -5.99
CA GLY A 56 11.51 -15.66 -5.99
C GLY A 56 10.95 -16.98 -6.54
N VAL A 57 11.71 -18.06 -6.31
CA VAL A 57 11.29 -19.43 -6.66
C VAL A 57 10.85 -20.13 -5.39
N ILE A 58 9.59 -20.59 -5.36
CA ILE A 58 9.05 -21.41 -4.27
C ILE A 58 9.25 -22.89 -4.67
N LEU A 59 10.09 -23.61 -3.92
CA LEU A 59 10.34 -25.04 -4.15
C LEU A 59 9.50 -25.88 -3.18
N GLY A 60 8.54 -26.63 -3.72
CA GLY A 60 7.58 -27.44 -2.96
C GLY A 60 6.16 -27.35 -3.54
N GLY A 61 5.17 -27.85 -2.81
CA GLY A 61 3.74 -27.74 -3.17
C GLY A 61 2.88 -27.41 -1.96
N GLY A 62 1.82 -26.64 -2.17
CA GLY A 62 0.88 -26.14 -1.15
C GLY A 62 0.17 -24.87 -1.62
N THR A 63 -0.84 -24.41 -0.88
CA THR A 63 -1.44 -23.09 -1.07
C THR A 63 -0.65 -22.03 -0.30
N HIS A 64 -0.46 -20.87 -0.93
CA HIS A 64 0.17 -19.70 -0.34
C HIS A 64 -0.81 -18.53 -0.41
N ASP A 65 -1.64 -18.38 0.62
CA ASP A 65 -2.56 -17.26 0.73
C ASP A 65 -1.92 -16.17 1.61
N PRO A 66 -1.52 -15.01 1.03
CA PRO A 66 -0.99 -13.92 1.83
C PRO A 66 -2.10 -13.31 2.70
N ASP A 67 -1.94 -13.38 4.02
CA ASP A 67 -2.78 -12.68 5.00
C ASP A 67 -2.15 -11.32 5.32
N VAL A 68 -2.73 -10.24 4.79
CA VAL A 68 -2.25 -8.86 4.98
C VAL A 68 -3.24 -8.10 5.86
N ARG A 69 -2.75 -7.53 6.97
CA ARG A 69 -3.55 -6.68 7.86
C ARG A 69 -2.79 -5.41 8.23
N VAL A 70 -3.43 -4.26 8.04
CA VAL A 70 -2.95 -2.95 8.51
C VAL A 70 -3.83 -2.48 9.67
N THR A 71 -3.21 -1.98 10.74
CA THR A 71 -3.91 -1.36 11.89
C THR A 71 -3.31 0.02 12.14
N VAL A 72 -4.17 1.03 12.20
CA VAL A 72 -3.79 2.42 12.50
C VAL A 72 -4.40 2.86 13.84
N MET A 73 -3.70 3.74 14.56
CA MET A 73 -4.18 4.35 15.80
C MET A 73 -4.07 5.87 15.71
N PRO A 74 -5.03 6.62 16.27
CA PRO A 74 -4.93 8.07 16.37
C PRO A 74 -3.69 8.47 17.17
N VAL A 75 -2.99 9.51 16.72
CA VAL A 75 -1.95 10.16 17.52
C VAL A 75 -2.65 10.98 18.61
N SER A 76 -2.30 10.74 19.87
CA SER A 76 -2.74 11.56 20.99
C SER A 76 -2.26 13.00 20.84
N ALA A 77 -3.15 13.97 21.05
CA ALA A 77 -2.86 15.40 21.02
C ALA A 77 -1.95 15.83 22.19
#